data_AF-A0A845LA69-F1
#
_entry.id   AF-A0A845LA69-F1
#
_cell.length_a   1.000
_cell.length_b   1.000
_cell.length_c   1.000
_cell.angle_alpha   90.00
_cell.angle_beta   90.00
_cell.angle_gamma   90.00
#
_symmetry.space_group_name_H-M   'P 1'
#
loop_
_entity.id
_entity.type
_entity.pdbx_description
1 polymer ?
#
loop_
_entity_poly.entity_id
_entity_poly.type
_entity_poly.pdbx_seq_one_letter_code
_entity_poly.pdbx_strand_id
1 'polypeptide(L)'
;MLFYLAIGLTIIANIAYHFFLKITPQNSNPVVALATTYLTAMVACLLLLPFFSQEGGLLESLKKVNWTSIALGISIVGLEMGFMLAYRAGGNISVAPVISNTAVALLIIPIGVLVFSEALSAKKVLGIVLCLVGLYFINQGDSPL
;
A
#
# COMPACT_ATOMS: atom_id res chain seq x y z
N MET A 1 -15.56 8.36 14.44
CA MET A 1 -15.49 6.91 14.71
C MET A 1 -15.10 6.11 13.47
N LEU A 2 -15.78 6.31 12.32
CA LEU A 2 -15.48 5.60 11.07
C LEU A 2 -14.03 5.76 10.58
N PHE A 3 -13.46 6.96 10.67
CA PHE A 3 -12.07 7.21 10.27
C PHE A 3 -11.07 6.31 11.02
N TYR A 4 -11.17 6.24 12.36
CA TYR A 4 -10.28 5.41 13.17
C TYR A 4 -10.47 3.91 12.90
N LEU A 5 -11.70 3.47 12.64
CA LEU A 5 -11.98 2.09 12.24
C LEU A 5 -11.35 1.76 10.87
N ALA A 6 -11.46 2.66 9.90
CA ALA A 6 -10.87 2.49 8.57
C ALA A 6 -9.33 2.39 8.66
N ILE A 7 -8.70 3.26 9.46
CA ILE A 7 -7.26 3.21 9.70
C ILE A 7 -6.86 1.90 10.40
N GLY A 8 -7.62 1.46 11.40
CA GLY A 8 -7.38 0.18 12.08
C GLY A 8 -7.43 -1.01 11.10
N LEU A 9 -8.43 -1.04 10.22
CA LEU A 9 -8.54 -2.05 9.17
C LEU A 9 -7.34 -2.01 8.22
N THR A 10 -6.91 -0.82 7.78
CA THR A 10 -5.72 -0.65 6.92
C THR A 10 -4.46 -1.19 7.58
N ILE A 11 -4.27 -0.95 8.89
CA ILE A 11 -3.10 -1.44 9.64
C ILE A 11 -3.11 -2.97 9.69
N ILE A 12 -4.22 -3.58 10.08
CA ILE A 12 -4.35 -5.05 10.16
C ILE A 12 -4.10 -5.68 8.79
N ALA A 13 -4.69 -5.12 7.74
CA ALA A 13 -4.49 -5.59 6.37
C ALA A 13 -3.03 -5.44 5.91
N ASN A 14 -2.34 -4.34 6.26
CA ASN A 14 -0.92 -4.14 5.93
C ASN A 14 -0.01 -5.14 6.65
N ILE A 15 -0.29 -5.46 7.92
CA ILE A 15 0.45 -6.48 8.66
C ILE A 15 0.31 -7.85 7.97
N ALA A 16 -0.93 -8.25 7.66
CA ALA A 16 -1.20 -9.50 6.95
C ALA A 16 -0.53 -9.52 5.57
N TYR A 17 -0.61 -8.42 4.82
CA TYR A 17 0.02 -8.25 3.52
C TYR A 17 1.53 -8.53 3.57
N HIS A 18 2.27 -7.84 4.45
CA HIS A 18 3.71 -8.04 4.53
C HIS A 18 4.09 -9.43 5.06
N PHE A 19 3.30 -9.97 5.99
CA PHE A 19 3.50 -11.33 6.49
C PHE A 19 3.37 -12.37 5.38
N PHE A 20 2.25 -12.36 4.65
CA PHE A 20 2.00 -13.30 3.55
C PHE A 20 3.00 -13.12 2.41
N LEU A 21 3.37 -11.89 2.10
CA LEU A 21 4.37 -11.62 1.06
C LEU A 21 5.76 -12.15 1.42
N LYS A 22 6.16 -12.07 2.71
CA LYS A 22 7.45 -12.58 3.18
C LYS A 22 7.53 -14.11 3.15
N ILE A 23 6.45 -14.80 3.51
CA ILE A 23 6.40 -16.28 3.51
C ILE A 23 6.12 -16.87 2.11
N THR A 24 5.73 -16.02 1.14
CA THR A 24 5.48 -16.46 -0.24
C THR A 24 6.75 -17.13 -0.79
N PRO A 25 6.66 -18.37 -1.31
CA PRO A 25 7.83 -19.12 -1.75
C PRO A 25 8.70 -18.33 -2.74
N GLN A 26 10.01 -18.29 -2.49
CA GLN A 26 10.95 -17.60 -3.38
C GLN A 26 11.15 -18.34 -4.71
N ASN A 27 10.92 -19.65 -4.72
CA ASN A 27 11.05 -20.52 -5.90
C ASN A 27 9.86 -20.43 -6.87
N SER A 28 8.80 -19.70 -6.55
CA SER A 28 7.68 -19.50 -7.47
C SER A 28 7.95 -18.33 -8.42
N ASN A 29 7.42 -18.42 -9.64
CA ASN A 29 7.44 -17.29 -10.56
C ASN A 29 6.63 -16.13 -9.95
N PRO A 30 7.26 -14.95 -9.73
CA PRO A 30 6.63 -13.82 -9.07
C PRO A 30 5.34 -13.35 -9.77
N VAL A 31 5.33 -13.38 -11.10
CA VAL A 31 4.17 -12.96 -11.90
C VAL A 31 3.00 -13.94 -11.72
N VAL A 32 3.28 -15.24 -11.63
CA VAL A 32 2.24 -16.26 -11.40
C VAL A 32 1.63 -16.12 -10.02
N ALA A 33 2.47 -15.90 -9.00
CA ALA A 33 1.99 -15.67 -7.63
C ALA A 33 1.08 -14.43 -7.56
N LEU A 34 1.49 -13.32 -8.17
CA LEU A 34 0.67 -12.10 -8.23
C LEU A 34 -0.63 -12.32 -9.01
N ALA A 35 -0.57 -13.01 -10.16
CA ALA A 35 -1.78 -13.33 -10.92
C ALA A 35 -2.80 -14.12 -10.09
N THR A 36 -2.34 -15.08 -9.28
CA THR A 36 -3.20 -15.79 -8.33
C THR A 36 -3.76 -14.85 -7.26
N THR A 37 -2.93 -13.99 -6.66
CA THR A 37 -3.37 -12.98 -5.69
C THR A 37 -4.47 -12.09 -6.24
N TYR A 38 -4.33 -11.58 -7.47
CA TYR A 38 -5.34 -10.73 -8.10
C TYR A 38 -6.62 -11.49 -8.46
N LEU A 39 -6.53 -12.76 -8.86
CA LEU A 39 -7.71 -13.59 -9.05
C LEU A 39 -8.47 -13.78 -7.74
N THR A 40 -7.76 -14.07 -6.64
CA THR A 40 -8.39 -14.18 -5.31
C THR A 40 -9.01 -12.85 -4.88
N ALA A 41 -8.32 -11.72 -5.08
CA ALA A 41 -8.84 -10.39 -4.77
C ALA A 41 -10.09 -10.07 -5.60
N MET A 42 -10.10 -10.41 -6.89
CA MET A 42 -11.26 -10.23 -7.76
C MET A 42 -12.47 -11.02 -7.25
N VAL A 43 -12.29 -12.31 -6.91
CA VAL A 43 -13.36 -13.13 -6.35
C VAL A 43 -13.87 -12.54 -5.04
N ALA A 44 -12.98 -12.10 -4.15
CA ALA A 44 -13.38 -11.46 -2.90
C ALA A 44 -14.21 -10.17 -3.14
N CYS A 45 -13.80 -9.33 -4.09
CA CYS A 45 -14.56 -8.14 -4.48
C CYS A 45 -15.95 -8.49 -5.01
N LEU A 46 -16.09 -9.53 -5.83
CA LEU A 46 -17.39 -10.00 -6.35
C LEU A 46 -18.30 -10.51 -5.23
N LEU A 47 -17.74 -11.19 -4.21
CA LEU A 47 -18.50 -11.67 -3.05
C LEU A 47 -18.95 -10.53 -2.13
N LEU A 48 -18.18 -9.45 -2.04
CA LEU A 48 -18.53 -8.26 -1.25
C LEU A 48 -19.56 -7.37 -1.96
N LEU A 49 -19.64 -7.45 -3.28
CA LEU A 49 -20.52 -6.63 -4.10
C LEU A 49 -22.00 -6.59 -3.63
N PRO A 50 -22.67 -7.70 -3.26
CA PRO A 50 -24.05 -7.65 -2.76
C PRO A 50 -24.22 -6.92 -1.42
N PHE A 51 -23.15 -6.78 -0.61
CA PHE A 51 -23.21 -6.07 0.67
C PHE A 51 -23.15 -4.55 0.50
N PHE A 52 -22.71 -4.05 -0.65
CA PHE A 52 -22.64 -2.63 -0.96
C PHE A 52 -23.74 -2.29 -1.98
N SER A 53 -24.88 -1.79 -1.50
CA SER A 53 -26.03 -1.41 -2.35
C SER A 53 -25.62 -0.41 -3.43
N GLN A 54 -25.92 -0.73 -4.69
CA GLN A 54 -25.67 0.13 -5.84
C GLN A 54 -26.99 0.71 -6.36
N GLU A 55 -27.20 2.01 -6.18
CA GLU A 55 -28.25 2.71 -6.91
C GLU A 55 -27.92 2.67 -8.42
N GLY A 56 -28.74 1.97 -9.22
CA GLY A 56 -28.56 1.85 -10.68
C GLY A 56 -27.99 0.52 -11.19
N GLY A 57 -27.62 -0.42 -10.31
CA GLY A 57 -27.14 -1.75 -10.68
C GLY A 57 -25.69 -1.81 -11.22
N LEU A 58 -25.21 -3.04 -11.46
CA LEU A 58 -23.82 -3.34 -11.82
C LEU A 58 -23.32 -2.64 -13.08
N LEU A 59 -24.16 -2.59 -14.11
CA LEU A 59 -23.78 -2.04 -15.42
C LEU A 59 -23.57 -0.52 -15.35
N GLU A 60 -24.31 0.17 -14.49
CA GLU A 60 -24.17 1.62 -14.30
C GLU A 60 -22.94 1.95 -13.47
N SER A 61 -22.64 1.16 -12.44
CA SER A 61 -21.41 1.28 -11.66
C SER A 61 -20.16 1.04 -12.50
N LEU A 62 -20.18 0.05 -13.41
CA LEU A 62 -19.06 -0.19 -14.34
C LEU A 62 -18.85 0.97 -15.31
N LYS A 63 -19.90 1.69 -15.71
CA LYS A 63 -19.77 2.91 -16.53
C LYS A 63 -19.16 4.08 -15.76
N LYS A 64 -19.27 4.08 -14.42
CA LYS A 64 -18.65 5.09 -13.54
C LYS A 64 -17.17 4.78 -13.26
N VAL A 65 -16.72 3.55 -13.52
CA VAL A 65 -15.29 3.19 -13.47
C VAL A 65 -14.55 3.97 -14.55
N ASN A 66 -13.48 4.64 -14.17
CA ASN A 66 -12.69 5.47 -15.07
C ASN A 66 -11.25 4.94 -15.18
N TRP A 67 -10.43 5.65 -15.96
CA TRP A 67 -9.03 5.30 -16.18
C TRP A 67 -8.20 5.18 -14.88
N THR A 68 -8.62 5.83 -13.78
CA THR A 68 -7.91 5.75 -12.49
C THR A 68 -7.90 4.35 -11.92
N SER A 69 -8.96 3.55 -12.13
CA SER A 69 -8.99 2.16 -11.69
C SER A 69 -7.97 1.29 -12.43
N ILE A 70 -7.73 1.59 -13.72
CA ILE A 70 -6.68 0.93 -14.51
C ILE A 70 -5.30 1.35 -14.00
N ALA A 71 -5.07 2.65 -13.79
CA ALA A 71 -3.81 3.16 -13.26
C ALA A 71 -3.51 2.62 -11.84
N LEU A 72 -4.54 2.50 -10.99
CA LEU A 72 -4.44 1.88 -9.67
C LEU A 72 -4.03 0.41 -9.79
N GLY A 73 -4.65 -0.36 -10.69
CA GLY A 73 -4.28 -1.76 -10.94
C GLY A 73 -2.80 -1.91 -11.29
N ILE A 74 -2.29 -1.10 -12.22
CA ILE A 74 -0.87 -1.09 -12.59
C ILE A 74 0.02 -0.73 -11.39
N SER A 75 -0.42 0.26 -10.59
CA SER A 75 0.34 0.72 -9.42
C SER A 75 0.46 -0.36 -8.33
N ILE A 76 -0.60 -1.11 -8.06
CA ILE A 76 -0.58 -2.20 -7.06
C ILE A 76 0.35 -3.32 -7.52
N VAL A 77 0.36 -3.66 -8.81
CA VAL A 77 1.31 -4.66 -9.35
C VAL A 77 2.75 -4.23 -9.10
N GLY A 78 3.09 -2.97 -9.36
CA GLY A 78 4.41 -2.42 -9.07
C GLY A 78 4.76 -2.44 -7.58
N LEU A 79 3.80 -2.09 -6.72
CA LEU A 79 3.95 -2.10 -5.26
C LEU A 79 4.25 -3.52 -4.75
N GLU A 80 3.48 -4.50 -5.19
CA GLU A 80 3.65 -5.90 -4.75
C GLU A 80 4.93 -6.52 -5.31
N MET A 81 5.26 -6.27 -6.57
CA MET A 81 6.55 -6.66 -7.15
C MET A 81 7.71 -6.05 -6.36
N GLY A 82 7.64 -4.76 -6.03
CA GLY A 82 8.67 -4.05 -5.28
C GLY A 82 8.94 -4.67 -3.91
N PHE A 83 7.88 -4.89 -3.12
CA PHE A 83 8.04 -5.52 -1.80
C PHE A 83 8.43 -7.00 -1.89
N MET A 84 7.93 -7.74 -2.87
CA MET A 84 8.31 -9.15 -3.06
C MET A 84 9.79 -9.28 -3.41
N LEU A 85 10.30 -8.41 -4.29
CA LEU A 85 11.73 -8.35 -4.63
C LEU A 85 12.56 -7.93 -3.42
N ALA A 86 12.13 -6.93 -2.64
CA ALA A 86 12.82 -6.50 -1.43
C ALA A 86 12.93 -7.64 -0.40
N TYR A 87 11.87 -8.42 -0.20
CA TYR A 87 11.89 -9.57 0.70
C TYR A 87 12.70 -10.76 0.18
N ARG A 88 12.73 -10.96 -1.14
CA ARG A 88 13.59 -11.96 -1.81
C ARG A 88 15.07 -11.59 -1.74
N ALA A 89 15.40 -10.30 -1.79
CA ALA A 89 16.77 -9.79 -1.61
C ALA A 89 17.26 -9.82 -0.14
N GLY A 90 16.50 -10.42 0.78
CA GLY A 90 16.86 -10.54 2.20
C GLY A 90 16.33 -9.41 3.09
N GLY A 91 15.53 -8.48 2.56
CA GLY A 91 14.99 -7.36 3.33
C GLY A 91 14.19 -7.79 4.56
N ASN A 92 14.40 -7.07 5.67
CA ASN A 92 13.69 -7.30 6.93
C ASN A 92 12.22 -6.86 6.82
N ILE A 93 11.29 -7.68 7.32
CA ILE A 93 9.85 -7.38 7.36
C ILE A 93 9.53 -6.14 8.22
N SER A 94 10.39 -5.82 9.19
CA SER A 94 10.20 -4.66 10.07
C SER A 94 10.75 -3.36 9.50
N VAL A 95 11.73 -3.42 8.58
CA VAL A 95 12.43 -2.22 8.08
C VAL A 95 12.01 -1.85 6.65
N ALA A 96 11.83 -2.83 5.76
CA ALA A 96 11.50 -2.55 4.36
C ALA A 96 10.18 -1.76 4.19
N PRO A 97 9.07 -2.11 4.89
CA PRO A 97 7.85 -1.29 4.87
C PRO A 97 8.04 0.11 5.42
N VAL A 98 8.84 0.25 6.48
CA VAL A 98 9.05 1.54 7.15
C VAL A 98 9.80 2.50 6.23
N ILE A 99 10.87 2.03 5.56
CA ILE A 99 11.60 2.82 4.56
C ILE A 99 10.66 3.22 3.42
N SER A 100 9.97 2.24 2.83
CA SER A 100 9.11 2.46 1.66
C SER A 100 7.96 3.42 1.97
N ASN A 101 7.15 3.15 3.01
CA ASN A 101 6.01 4.00 3.35
C ASN A 101 6.44 5.39 3.83
N THR A 102 7.59 5.52 4.51
CA THR A 102 8.09 6.85 4.90
C THR A 102 8.50 7.63 3.66
N ALA A 103 9.25 7.02 2.73
CA ALA A 103 9.63 7.68 1.47
C ALA A 103 8.40 8.08 0.65
N VAL A 104 7.41 7.20 0.53
CA VAL A 104 6.14 7.49 -0.13
C VAL A 104 5.41 8.65 0.55
N ALA A 105 5.30 8.65 1.88
CA ALA A 105 4.66 9.74 2.61
C ALA A 105 5.34 11.08 2.34
N LEU A 106 6.68 11.11 2.32
CA LEU A 106 7.46 12.32 2.02
C LEU A 106 7.28 12.81 0.59
N LEU A 107 7.25 11.89 -0.38
CA LEU A 107 7.08 12.22 -1.81
C LEU A 107 5.63 12.61 -2.16
N ILE A 108 4.64 12.11 -1.41
CA ILE A 108 3.24 12.51 -1.59
C ILE A 108 2.98 13.93 -1.09
N ILE A 109 3.71 14.41 -0.07
CA ILE A 109 3.51 15.77 0.47
C ILE A 109 3.56 16.87 -0.60
N PRO A 110 4.60 17.00 -1.45
CA PRO A 110 4.61 18.01 -2.51
C PRO A 110 3.48 17.79 -3.52
N ILE A 111 3.07 16.55 -3.79
CA ILE A 111 1.94 16.24 -4.67
C ILE A 111 0.62 16.73 -4.03
N GLY A 112 0.42 16.48 -2.74
CA GLY A 112 -0.74 16.97 -1.98
C GLY A 112 -0.84 18.49 -1.99
N VAL A 113 0.29 19.18 -1.86
CA VAL A 113 0.35 20.65 -1.88
C VAL A 113 0.09 21.21 -3.27
N LEU A 114 0.76 20.68 -4.30
CA LEU A 114 0.69 21.23 -5.65
C LEU A 114 -0.60 20.87 -6.38
N VAL A 115 -1.07 19.62 -6.23
CA VAL A 115 -2.23 19.09 -6.96
C VAL A 115 -3.52 19.26 -6.17
N PHE A 116 -3.49 18.99 -4.87
CA PHE A 116 -4.68 19.01 -4.01
C PHE A 116 -4.79 20.27 -3.14
N SER A 117 -3.87 21.24 -3.30
CA SER A 117 -3.84 22.51 -2.54
C SER A 117 -3.88 22.31 -1.02
N GLU A 118 -3.28 21.22 -0.53
CA GLU A 118 -3.23 20.97 0.91
C GLU A 118 -2.38 22.01 1.65
N ALA A 119 -2.92 22.56 2.74
CA ALA A 119 -2.16 23.45 3.59
C ALA A 119 -1.03 22.69 4.33
N LEU A 120 0.20 23.20 4.20
CA LEU A 120 1.33 22.81 5.02
C LEU A 120 1.36 23.66 6.30
N SER A 121 0.96 23.05 7.40
CA SER A 121 1.17 23.64 8.72
C SER A 121 2.61 23.40 9.18
N ALA A 122 3.18 24.32 9.95
CA ALA A 122 4.46 24.14 10.64
C ALA A 122 4.51 22.83 11.46
N LYS A 123 3.37 22.36 11.98
CA LYS A 123 3.26 21.08 12.68
C LYS A 123 3.49 19.87 11.76
N LYS A 124 3.00 19.91 10.51
CA LYS A 124 3.25 18.86 9.51
C LYS A 124 4.73 18.79 9.16
N VAL A 125 5.38 19.96 9.01
CA VAL A 125 6.83 20.06 8.75
C VAL A 125 7.65 19.47 9.90
N LEU A 126 7.30 19.80 11.15
CA LEU A 126 7.94 19.20 12.33
C LEU A 126 7.78 17.67 12.34
N GLY A 127 6.57 17.17 12.04
CA GLY A 127 6.28 15.74 11.93
C GLY A 127 7.14 15.04 10.87
N ILE A 128 7.33 15.66 9.71
CA ILE A 128 8.22 15.16 8.65
C ILE A 128 9.65 14.98 9.16
N VAL A 129 10.19 15.99 9.84
CA VAL A 129 11.55 15.93 10.42
C VAL A 129 11.65 14.79 11.45
N LEU A 130 10.65 14.65 12.32
CA LEU A 130 10.59 13.57 13.31
C LEU A 130 10.52 12.17 12.65
N CYS A 131 9.73 12.00 11.59
CA CYS A 131 9.68 10.75 10.83
C CYS A 131 11.04 10.40 10.21
N LEU A 132 11.73 11.38 9.64
CA LEU A 132 13.08 11.19 9.07
C LEU A 132 14.10 10.78 10.12
N VAL A 133 14.08 11.43 11.29
CA VAL A 133 14.97 11.07 12.41
C VAL A 133 14.66 9.66 12.91
N GLY A 134 13.38 9.31 13.08
CA GLY A 134 12.97 7.97 13.46
C GLY A 134 13.42 6.91 12.45
N LEU A 135 13.25 7.20 11.15
CA LEU A 135 13.71 6.31 10.08
C LEU A 135 15.22 6.09 10.12
N TYR A 136 16.00 7.16 10.37
CA TYR A 136 17.46 7.07 10.50
C TYR A 136 17.90 6.14 11.63
N PHE A 137 17.24 6.21 12.79
CA PHE A 137 17.52 5.30 13.91
C PHE A 137 17.14 3.85 13.62
N ILE A 138 15.96 3.64 13.01
CA ILE A 138 15.50 2.28 12.65
C ILE A 138 16.45 1.64 11.64
N ASN A 139 16.93 2.41 10.66
CA ASN A 139 17.81 1.89 9.62
C ASN A 139 19.23 1.57 10.13
N GLN A 140 19.72 2.26 11.15
CA GLN A 140 21.07 2.00 11.69
C GLN A 140 21.19 0.65 12.41
N GLY A 141 20.09 0.14 13.00
CA GLY A 141 20.10 -1.11 13.77
C GLY A 141 20.30 -2.39 12.95
N ASP A 142 20.08 -2.33 11.63
CA ASP A 142 20.10 -3.49 10.71
C ASP A 142 21.26 -3.43 9.70
N SER A 143 22.28 -2.59 9.93
CA SER A 143 23.49 -2.54 9.09
C SER A 143 24.21 -3.90 9.14
N PRO A 144 24.24 -4.69 8.04
CA PRO A 144 25.11 -5.85 8.01
C PRO A 144 26.53 -5.32 7.79
N LEU A 145 27.42 -5.61 8.74
CA LEU A 145 28.86 -5.63 8.49
C LEU A 145 29.20 -6.65 7.41
#